data_AF-A0A7S2W9P4-F1
#
_entry.id   AF-A0A7S2W9P4-F1
#
_cell.length_a   1.000
_cell.length_b   1.000
_cell.length_c   1.000
_cell.angle_alpha   90.00
_cell.angle_beta   90.00
_cell.angle_gamma   90.00
#
_symmetry.space_group_name_H-M   'P 1'
#
loop_
_entity.id
_entity.type
_entity.pdbx_description
1 polymer ?
#
loop_
_entity_poly.entity_id
_entity_poly.type
_entity_poly.pdbx_seq_one_letter_code
_entity_poly.pdbx_strand_id
1 'polypeptide(L)'
;PKVDTPKFDMPKVDLPKASAPAVPSVSRTTPSIPPPSSTITPTKSSSSDLAAKEKAKSEQGAKDAAAKSAASKFKESNAAAKALEKQAKEARGAANKAKKTAKEFKDVACETRFGGKILCIRPLDSGY
;
A
#
# COMPACT_ATOMS: atom_id res chain seq x y z
N PRO A 1 -29.67 -5.09 42.28
CA PRO A 1 -28.97 -5.84 41.19
C PRO A 1 -27.51 -5.42 41.10
N LYS A 2 -26.59 -6.28 41.52
CA LYS A 2 -25.13 -6.06 41.40
C LYS A 2 -24.72 -6.56 40.02
N VAL A 3 -24.33 -5.65 39.14
CA VAL A 3 -23.86 -5.99 37.79
C VAL A 3 -22.37 -6.21 37.88
N ASP A 4 -21.97 -7.48 37.97
CA ASP A 4 -20.59 -7.91 37.80
C ASP A 4 -20.20 -7.71 36.33
N THR A 5 -19.32 -6.75 36.08
CA THR A 5 -18.76 -6.52 34.74
C THR A 5 -17.58 -7.49 34.57
N PRO A 6 -17.54 -8.28 33.48
CA PRO A 6 -16.44 -9.19 33.25
C PRO A 6 -15.14 -8.40 33.09
N LYS A 7 -14.16 -8.73 33.93
CA LYS A 7 -12.81 -8.16 33.91
C LYS A 7 -12.16 -8.56 32.57
N PHE A 8 -12.04 -7.60 31.66
CA PHE A 8 -11.43 -7.81 30.36
C PHE A 8 -9.91 -7.89 30.54
N ASP A 9 -9.38 -9.10 30.52
CA ASP A 9 -7.94 -9.36 30.54
C ASP A 9 -7.43 -9.23 29.10
N MET A 10 -6.69 -8.15 28.84
CA MET A 10 -6.18 -7.85 27.51
C MET A 10 -4.97 -8.76 27.26
N PRO A 11 -4.98 -9.60 26.20
CA PRO A 11 -3.85 -10.46 25.91
C PRO A 11 -2.60 -9.61 25.70
N LYS A 12 -1.55 -9.92 26.46
CA LYS A 12 -0.26 -9.25 26.41
C LYS A 12 0.36 -9.55 25.04
N VAL A 13 0.16 -8.64 24.08
CA VAL A 13 0.74 -8.76 22.74
C VAL A 13 2.23 -8.50 22.86
N ASP A 14 3.01 -9.57 22.79
CA ASP A 14 4.47 -9.49 22.71
C ASP A 14 4.82 -9.01 21.29
N LEU A 15 5.09 -7.71 21.16
CA LEU A 15 5.52 -7.14 19.89
C LEU A 15 6.89 -7.74 19.54
N PRO A 16 7.06 -8.37 18.36
CA PRO A 16 8.38 -8.82 17.95
C PRO A 16 9.31 -7.60 17.93
N LYS A 17 10.40 -7.70 18.70
CA LYS A 17 11.48 -6.70 18.71
C LYS A 17 11.89 -6.46 17.26
N ALA A 18 11.47 -5.31 16.71
CA ALA A 18 11.88 -4.87 15.40
C ALA A 18 13.39 -4.63 15.46
N SER A 19 14.17 -5.61 15.00
CA SER A 19 15.57 -5.42 14.65
C SER A 19 15.56 -4.49 13.45
N ALA A 20 15.68 -3.19 13.71
CA ALA A 20 15.86 -2.21 12.67
C ALA A 20 17.18 -2.55 11.95
N PRO A 21 17.17 -2.71 10.61
CA PRO A 21 18.41 -2.90 9.86
C PRO A 21 19.31 -1.69 10.13
N ALA A 22 20.54 -1.94 10.57
CA ALA A 22 21.55 -0.92 10.81
C ALA A 22 21.78 -0.14 9.51
N VAL A 23 21.26 1.08 9.45
CA VAL A 23 21.52 2.00 8.35
C VAL A 23 22.96 2.48 8.46
N PRO A 24 23.77 2.41 7.38
CA PRO A 24 25.10 2.99 7.40
C PRO A 24 24.97 4.49 7.66
N SER A 25 25.69 4.97 8.68
CA SER A 25 25.87 6.38 8.96
C SER A 25 26.49 7.06 7.74
N VAL A 26 25.66 7.67 6.90
CA VAL A 26 26.12 8.58 5.87
C VAL A 26 26.54 9.85 6.60
N SER A 27 27.84 9.97 6.87
CA SER A 27 28.47 11.20 7.32
C SER A 27 28.23 12.26 6.25
N ARG A 28 27.16 13.05 6.43
CA ARG A 28 26.90 14.23 5.62
C ARG A 28 27.92 15.28 6.03
N THR A 29 28.99 15.41 5.27
CA THR A 29 29.80 16.63 5.24
C THR A 29 28.85 17.78 4.92
N THR A 30 28.53 18.58 5.94
CA THR A 30 27.75 19.81 5.76
C THR A 30 28.61 20.80 5.00
N PRO A 31 28.22 21.26 3.80
CA PRO A 31 28.89 22.38 3.17
C PRO A 31 28.64 23.62 4.05
N SER A 32 29.72 24.20 4.58
CA SER A 32 29.68 25.49 5.26
C SER A 32 29.36 26.56 4.23
N ILE A 33 28.10 26.99 4.20
CA ILE A 33 27.65 28.11 3.36
C ILE A 33 27.80 29.38 4.22
N PRO A 34 28.59 30.39 3.78
CA PRO A 34 28.71 31.65 4.52
C PRO A 34 27.34 32.36 4.61
N PRO A 35 27.05 33.08 5.70
CA PRO A 35 25.80 33.83 5.80
C PRO A 35 25.75 34.89 4.69
N PRO A 36 24.58 35.10 4.06
CA PRO A 36 24.44 36.15 3.06
C PRO A 36 24.71 37.52 3.72
N SER A 37 25.67 38.25 3.18
CA SER A 37 25.99 39.61 3.61
C SER A 37 24.81 40.53 3.24
N SER A 38 23.99 40.88 4.23
CA SER A 38 22.89 41.83 4.08
C SER A 38 23.42 43.25 3.94
N THR A 39 23.86 43.61 2.73
CA THR A 39 23.96 45.02 2.32
C THR A 39 22.71 45.37 1.53
N ILE A 40 21.67 45.80 2.24
CA ILE A 40 20.41 46.25 1.65
C ILE A 40 20.61 47.71 1.22
N THR A 41 20.97 47.93 -0.05
CA THR A 41 20.71 49.22 -0.70
C THR A 41 19.38 49.10 -1.43
N PRO A 42 18.41 50.03 -1.23
CA PRO A 42 17.16 49.98 -1.96
C PRO A 42 17.41 50.50 -3.38
N THR A 43 17.81 49.61 -4.29
CA THR A 43 17.80 49.93 -5.72
C THR A 43 16.36 49.88 -6.21
N LYS A 44 15.83 51.06 -6.54
CA LYS A 44 14.51 51.27 -7.11
C LYS A 44 14.49 50.68 -8.53
N SER A 45 14.18 49.39 -8.68
CA SER A 45 14.09 48.69 -9.98
C SER A 45 12.63 48.42 -10.36
N SER A 46 11.85 49.48 -10.59
CA SER A 46 10.43 49.42 -10.95
C SER A 46 10.16 49.04 -12.43
N SER A 47 11.10 48.40 -13.12
CA SER A 47 10.94 47.93 -14.52
C SER A 47 11.17 46.42 -14.71
N SER A 48 11.84 45.75 -13.77
CA SER A 48 12.08 44.30 -13.81
C SER A 48 11.01 43.47 -13.10
N ASP A 49 10.25 44.07 -12.18
CA ASP A 49 9.22 43.39 -11.39
C ASP A 49 8.02 42.92 -12.23
N LEU A 50 7.62 43.68 -13.26
CA LEU A 50 6.49 43.30 -14.11
C LEU A 50 6.83 42.10 -15.01
N ALA A 51 8.03 42.08 -15.58
CA ALA A 51 8.49 40.98 -16.43
C ALA A 51 8.72 39.68 -15.63
N ALA A 52 9.23 39.79 -14.40
CA ALA A 52 9.38 38.65 -13.49
C ALA A 52 8.01 38.09 -13.05
N LYS A 53 7.04 38.97 -12.77
CA LYS A 53 5.69 38.60 -12.35
C LYS A 53 4.89 37.94 -13.49
N GLU A 54 5.11 38.36 -14.73
CA GLU A 54 4.48 37.74 -15.90
C GLU A 54 5.06 36.35 -16.20
N LYS A 55 6.39 36.17 -16.09
CA LYS A 55 7.03 34.84 -16.19
C LYS A 55 6.59 33.90 -15.07
N ALA A 56 6.50 34.36 -13.83
CA ALA A 56 6.02 33.56 -12.71
C ALA A 56 4.55 33.12 -12.89
N LYS A 57 3.69 34.01 -13.41
CA LYS A 57 2.28 33.69 -13.70
C LYS A 57 2.15 32.67 -14.84
N SER A 58 2.99 32.79 -15.87
CA SER A 58 3.07 31.81 -16.97
C SER A 58 3.54 30.43 -16.48
N GLU A 59 4.58 30.37 -15.65
CA GLU A 59 5.06 29.11 -15.07
C GLU A 59 4.04 28.47 -14.12
N GLN A 60 3.30 29.26 -13.36
CA GLN A 60 2.26 28.74 -12.47
C GLN A 60 1.09 28.16 -13.27
N GLY A 61 0.69 28.79 -14.37
CA GLY A 61 -0.30 28.23 -15.30
C GLY A 61 0.12 26.87 -15.88
N ALA A 62 1.40 26.71 -16.23
CA ALA A 62 1.94 25.44 -16.70
C ALA A 62 1.93 24.34 -15.62
N LYS A 63 2.26 24.69 -14.37
CA LYS A 63 2.21 23.78 -13.22
C LYS A 63 0.78 23.35 -12.89
N ASP A 64 -0.18 24.27 -12.93
CA ASP A 64 -1.58 23.98 -12.66
C ASP A 64 -2.21 23.10 -13.75
N ALA A 65 -1.85 23.32 -15.01
CA ALA A 65 -2.24 22.46 -16.13
C ALA A 65 -1.65 21.04 -15.99
N ALA A 66 -0.35 20.95 -15.66
CA ALA A 66 0.31 19.68 -15.41
C ALA A 66 -0.33 18.92 -14.24
N ALA A 67 -0.62 19.60 -13.13
CA ALA A 67 -1.28 19.02 -11.95
C ALA A 67 -2.67 18.47 -12.28
N LYS A 68 -3.48 19.21 -13.06
CA LYS A 68 -4.79 18.73 -13.53
C LYS A 68 -4.66 17.47 -14.38
N SER A 69 -3.72 17.45 -15.33
CA SER A 69 -3.49 16.28 -16.19
C SER A 69 -3.00 15.05 -15.39
N ALA A 70 -2.13 15.25 -14.40
CA ALA A 70 -1.66 14.20 -13.51
C ALA A 70 -2.79 13.65 -12.62
N ALA A 71 -3.66 14.54 -12.11
CA ALA A 71 -4.80 14.14 -11.30
C ALA A 71 -5.80 13.29 -12.09
N SER A 72 -6.08 13.62 -13.36
CA SER A 72 -6.94 12.82 -14.22
C SER A 72 -6.34 11.43 -14.49
N LYS A 73 -5.05 11.37 -14.86
CA LYS A 73 -4.34 10.09 -15.06
C LYS A 73 -4.35 9.22 -13.80
N PHE A 74 -4.19 9.83 -12.63
CA PHE A 74 -4.25 9.10 -11.36
C PHE A 74 -5.64 8.56 -11.09
N LYS A 75 -6.69 9.35 -11.32
CA LYS A 75 -8.08 8.89 -11.15
C LYS A 75 -8.40 7.72 -12.06
N GLU A 76 -8.03 7.80 -13.34
CA GLU A 76 -8.23 6.73 -14.32
C GLU A 76 -7.48 5.45 -13.92
N SER A 77 -6.19 5.57 -13.57
CA SER A 77 -5.37 4.43 -13.15
C SER A 77 -5.88 3.80 -11.85
N ASN A 78 -6.30 4.61 -10.89
CA ASN A 78 -6.83 4.13 -9.62
C ASN A 78 -8.20 3.44 -9.79
N ALA A 79 -9.05 3.95 -10.69
CA ALA A 79 -10.29 3.27 -11.04
C ALA A 79 -10.03 1.89 -11.68
N ALA A 80 -9.07 1.80 -12.60
CA ALA A 80 -8.67 0.55 -13.22
C ALA A 80 -8.09 -0.45 -12.19
N ALA A 81 -7.23 0.00 -11.28
CA ALA A 81 -6.68 -0.82 -10.21
C ALA A 81 -7.77 -1.42 -9.30
N LYS A 82 -8.75 -0.61 -8.89
CA LYS A 82 -9.88 -1.08 -8.06
C LYS A 82 -10.74 -2.12 -8.78
N ALA A 83 -10.94 -1.98 -10.09
CA ALA A 83 -11.66 -2.98 -10.88
C ALA A 83 -10.92 -4.33 -10.90
N LEU A 84 -9.60 -4.31 -11.09
CA LEU A 84 -8.76 -5.51 -11.07
C LEU A 84 -8.71 -6.17 -9.68
N GLU A 85 -8.64 -5.39 -8.60
CA GLU A 85 -8.70 -5.91 -7.24
C GLU A 85 -10.03 -6.62 -6.94
N LYS A 86 -11.15 -6.04 -7.40
CA LYS A 86 -12.47 -6.67 -7.27
C LYS A 86 -12.51 -8.02 -8.00
N GLN A 87 -12.03 -8.06 -9.25
CA GLN A 87 -11.97 -9.28 -10.04
C GLN A 87 -11.09 -10.35 -9.38
N ALA A 88 -9.91 -9.96 -8.86
CA ALA A 88 -9.02 -10.87 -8.15
C ALA A 88 -9.67 -11.42 -6.86
N LYS A 89 -10.43 -10.61 -6.14
CA LYS A 89 -11.17 -11.04 -4.95
C LYS A 89 -12.25 -12.06 -5.29
N GLU A 90 -13.00 -11.82 -6.36
CA GLU A 90 -14.03 -12.75 -6.85
C GLU A 90 -13.40 -14.09 -7.30
N ALA A 91 -12.30 -14.05 -8.05
CA ALA A 91 -11.56 -15.24 -8.46
C ALA A 91 -11.04 -16.06 -7.27
N ARG A 92 -10.48 -15.40 -6.24
CA ARG A 92 -10.07 -16.06 -5.00
C ARG A 92 -11.25 -16.68 -4.26
N GLY A 93 -12.39 -15.98 -4.22
CA GLY A 93 -13.63 -16.48 -3.64
C GLY A 93 -14.12 -17.75 -4.35
N ALA A 94 -14.15 -17.75 -5.68
CA ALA A 94 -14.53 -18.90 -6.50
C ALA A 94 -13.57 -20.07 -6.29
N ALA A 95 -12.26 -19.83 -6.31
CA ALA A 95 -11.25 -20.86 -6.07
C ALA A 95 -11.38 -21.50 -4.67
N ASN A 96 -11.65 -20.70 -3.64
CA ASN A 96 -11.86 -21.22 -2.29
C ASN A 96 -13.14 -22.04 -2.16
N LYS A 97 -14.22 -21.65 -2.85
CA LYS A 97 -15.45 -22.45 -2.93
C LYS A 97 -15.18 -23.78 -3.64
N ALA A 98 -14.50 -23.75 -4.79
CA ALA A 98 -14.12 -24.95 -5.53
C ALA A 98 -13.21 -25.89 -4.72
N LYS A 99 -12.29 -25.34 -3.93
CA LYS A 99 -11.46 -26.15 -3.01
C LYS A 99 -12.29 -26.84 -1.93
N LYS A 100 -13.29 -26.16 -1.37
CA LYS A 100 -14.19 -26.74 -0.37
C LYS A 100 -15.03 -27.86 -0.97
N THR A 101 -15.69 -27.60 -2.10
CA THR A 101 -16.49 -28.63 -2.79
C THR A 101 -15.63 -29.81 -3.23
N ALA A 102 -14.44 -29.58 -3.79
CA ALA A 102 -13.51 -30.66 -4.14
C ALA A 102 -13.09 -31.48 -2.91
N LYS A 103 -12.92 -30.83 -1.75
CA LYS A 103 -12.61 -31.55 -0.50
C LYS A 103 -13.80 -32.38 -0.03
N GLU A 104 -15.02 -31.85 -0.07
CA GLU A 104 -16.24 -32.58 0.26
C GLU A 104 -16.45 -33.79 -0.67
N PHE A 105 -16.26 -33.63 -1.98
CA PHE A 105 -16.33 -34.74 -2.93
C PHE A 105 -15.25 -35.79 -2.68
N LYS A 106 -14.02 -35.37 -2.35
CA LYS A 106 -12.95 -36.30 -1.94
C LYS A 106 -13.33 -37.05 -0.67
N ASP A 107 -13.86 -36.35 0.34
CA ASP A 107 -14.30 -36.97 1.60
C ASP A 107 -15.40 -38.01 1.36
N VAL A 108 -16.43 -37.69 0.55
CA VAL A 108 -17.51 -38.62 0.16
C VAL A 108 -16.99 -39.82 -0.66
N ALA A 109 -16.09 -39.58 -1.62
CA ALA A 109 -15.48 -40.64 -2.41
C ALA A 109 -14.62 -41.59 -1.57
N CYS A 110 -14.02 -41.08 -0.49
CA CYS A 110 -13.19 -41.86 0.42
C CYS A 110 -13.99 -42.64 1.46
N GLU A 111 -15.18 -42.18 1.82
CA GLU A 111 -16.12 -42.93 2.68
C GLU A 111 -16.69 -44.16 1.98
N THR A 112 -16.85 -44.10 0.65
CA THR A 112 -17.45 -45.18 -0.15
C THR A 112 -16.44 -46.25 -0.62
N ARG A 113 -15.14 -46.07 -0.36
CA ARG A 113 -14.09 -47.03 -0.76
C ARG A 113 -13.69 -47.99 0.37
N PHE A 114 -13.51 -49.27 0.00
CA PHE A 114 -12.93 -50.31 0.86
C PHE A 114 -11.50 -49.92 1.26
N GLY A 115 -11.34 -49.38 2.47
CA GLY A 115 -10.07 -48.81 2.97
C GLY A 115 -10.23 -47.45 3.68
N GLY A 116 -11.41 -46.83 3.52
CA GLY A 116 -11.81 -45.63 4.25
C GLY A 116 -10.85 -44.45 4.08
N LYS A 117 -10.93 -43.52 5.04
CA LYS A 117 -10.14 -42.27 5.06
C LYS A 117 -8.62 -42.51 5.12
N ILE A 118 -8.17 -43.66 5.61
CA ILE A 118 -6.75 -44.02 5.78
C ILE A 118 -6.04 -44.26 4.44
N LEU A 119 -6.70 -44.88 3.46
CA LEU A 119 -6.09 -45.07 2.13
C LEU A 119 -6.03 -43.77 1.31
N CYS A 120 -6.94 -42.84 1.59
CA CYS A 120 -7.10 -41.57 0.86
C CYS A 120 -6.22 -40.40 1.34
N ILE A 121 -5.58 -40.50 2.52
CA ILE A 121 -4.74 -39.42 3.08
C ILE A 121 -3.34 -39.36 2.44
N ARG A 122 -2.96 -40.30 1.56
CA ARG A 122 -1.65 -40.24 0.92
C ARG A 122 -1.54 -39.01 0.01
N PRO A 123 -0.45 -38.22 0.10
CA PRO A 123 -0.26 -36.97 -0.63
C PRO A 123 0.20 -37.30 -2.06
N LEU A 124 -0.63 -38.03 -2.75
CA LEU A 124 -0.40 -38.43 -4.10
C LEU A 124 -1.33 -37.60 -4.96
N ASP A 125 -0.73 -36.63 -5.63
CA ASP A 125 -1.08 -36.22 -6.99
C ASP A 125 -1.14 -37.43 -7.98
N SER A 126 -1.03 -38.68 -7.51
CA SER A 126 -1.40 -39.87 -8.27
C SER A 126 -2.92 -40.01 -8.28
N GLY A 127 -3.54 -39.33 -9.24
CA GLY A 127 -4.74 -39.83 -9.89
C GLY A 127 -6.02 -39.75 -9.08
N TYR A 128 -6.87 -38.80 -9.49
CA TYR A 128 -8.15 -39.27 -10.01
C TYR A 128 -7.93 -39.95 -11.36
#